data_AF-A0A2V9IFM5-F1
#
_entry.id   AF-A0A2V9IFM5-F1
#
_cell.length_a   1.000
_cell.length_b   1.000
_cell.length_c   1.000
_cell.angle_alpha   90.00
_cell.angle_beta   90.00
_cell.angle_gamma   90.00
#
_symmetry.space_group_name_H-M   'P 1'
#
loop_
_entity.id
_entity.type
_entity.pdbx_description
1 polymer ?
#
loop_
_entity_poly.entity_id
_entity_poly.type
_entity_poly.pdbx_seq_one_letter_code
_entity_poly.pdbx_strand_id
1 'polypeptide(L)'
;MTFPADKLLWSVQIFWPVSEELVMLRRIMAVAVLCGLALVPAIGQQKKAAKSYVLKAARMFDGRSSSLVAPGVVIVTDGKIAGVGAGASVPEDAEVIDLGDATLLPGFIDAHTHLTMMYSEDYSKAALDALRKPIPEMALD
;
A
#
# COMPACT_ATOMS: atom_id res chain seq x y z
N MET A 1 -51.26 49.93 -23.78
CA MET A 1 -51.60 50.98 -22.79
C MET A 1 -50.76 50.74 -21.56
N THR A 2 -49.87 51.66 -21.28
CA THR A 2 -49.04 51.80 -20.07
C THR A 2 -49.90 52.06 -18.83
N PHE A 3 -49.58 51.48 -17.67
CA PHE A 3 -49.12 52.20 -16.46
C PHE A 3 -48.68 51.21 -15.36
N PRO A 4 -47.58 51.49 -14.62
CA PRO A 4 -46.86 50.52 -13.79
C PRO A 4 -46.84 50.84 -12.27
N ALA A 5 -46.09 50.00 -11.55
CA ALA A 5 -45.37 50.25 -10.29
C ALA A 5 -46.16 50.19 -8.97
N ASP A 6 -46.31 48.94 -8.54
CA ASP A 6 -46.45 48.41 -7.19
C ASP A 6 -45.47 49.01 -6.16
N LYS A 7 -46.02 49.98 -5.46
CA LYS A 7 -46.00 50.17 -4.01
C LYS A 7 -45.44 49.04 -3.11
N LEU A 8 -44.58 49.48 -2.18
CA LEU A 8 -44.48 49.09 -0.75
C LEU A 8 -43.68 47.82 -0.39
N LEU A 9 -42.41 48.00 0.00
CA LEU A 9 -41.82 47.23 1.10
C LEU A 9 -40.93 48.14 1.95
N TRP A 10 -41.31 48.27 3.23
CA TRP A 10 -40.61 49.05 4.24
C TRP A 10 -39.47 48.19 4.80
N SER A 11 -38.24 48.68 4.74
CA SER A 11 -37.05 48.06 5.33
C SER A 11 -37.00 48.32 6.84
N VAL A 12 -37.39 47.34 7.64
CA VAL A 12 -37.16 47.33 9.10
C VAL A 12 -35.78 46.70 9.36
N GLN A 13 -34.77 47.55 9.58
CA GLN A 13 -33.47 47.13 10.08
C GLN A 13 -33.53 46.97 11.61
N ILE A 14 -33.73 45.73 12.07
CA ILE A 14 -33.56 45.35 13.48
C ILE A 14 -32.06 45.22 13.75
N PHE A 15 -31.45 46.30 14.22
CA PHE A 15 -30.08 46.34 14.73
C PHE A 15 -30.08 45.87 16.19
N TRP A 16 -29.70 44.62 16.44
CA TRP A 16 -29.54 44.06 17.80
C TRP A 16 -28.10 44.32 18.29
N PRO A 17 -27.88 45.00 19.43
CA PRO A 17 -26.54 45.20 19.97
C PRO A 17 -26.05 43.91 20.63
N VAL A 18 -25.10 43.23 20.00
CA VAL A 18 -24.34 42.15 20.66
C VAL A 18 -23.39 42.82 21.65
N SER A 19 -23.46 42.49 22.94
CA SER A 19 -22.56 43.06 23.95
C SER A 19 -21.09 42.67 23.66
N GLU A 20 -20.16 43.58 23.96
CA GLU A 20 -18.71 43.39 23.75
C GLU A 20 -18.19 42.10 24.41
N GLU A 21 -18.80 41.67 25.51
CA GLU A 21 -18.46 40.42 26.21
C GLU A 21 -18.73 39.17 25.36
N LEU A 22 -19.82 39.14 24.60
CA LEU A 22 -20.16 38.03 23.70
C LEU A 22 -19.23 37.99 22.47
N VAL A 23 -18.76 39.16 22.02
CA VAL A 23 -17.77 39.27 20.94
C VAL A 23 -16.39 38.83 21.41
N MET A 24 -15.99 39.23 22.63
CA MET A 24 -14.75 38.77 23.28
C MET A 24 -14.77 37.26 23.52
N LEU A 25 -15.86 36.70 24.05
CA LEU A 25 -15.96 35.27 24.35
C LEU A 25 -15.88 34.42 23.06
N ARG A 26 -16.50 34.88 21.96
CA ARG A 26 -16.40 34.22 20.65
C ARG A 26 -14.99 34.31 20.06
N ARG A 27 -14.26 35.41 20.28
CA ARG A 27 -12.86 35.56 19.87
C ARG A 27 -11.91 34.67 20.67
N ILE A 28 -12.10 34.59 21.99
CA ILE A 28 -11.28 33.75 22.87
C ILE A 28 -11.51 32.27 22.54
N MET A 29 -12.76 31.85 22.33
CA MET A 29 -13.08 30.50 21.89
C MET A 29 -12.52 30.18 20.50
N ALA A 30 -12.58 31.13 19.55
CA ALA A 30 -12.00 30.95 18.22
C ALA A 30 -10.46 30.83 18.27
N VAL A 31 -9.77 31.61 19.10
CA VAL A 31 -8.31 31.53 19.29
C VAL A 31 -7.90 30.24 20.00
N ALA A 32 -8.66 29.78 21.01
CA ALA A 32 -8.38 28.51 21.69
C ALA A 32 -8.53 27.30 20.76
N VAL A 33 -9.53 27.31 19.87
CA VAL A 33 -9.71 26.27 18.83
C VAL A 33 -8.60 26.34 17.78
N LEU A 34 -8.17 27.53 17.37
CA LEU A 34 -7.05 27.74 16.45
C LEU A 34 -5.70 27.30 17.05
N CYS A 35 -5.45 27.53 18.34
CA CYS A 35 -4.25 27.07 19.03
C CYS A 35 -4.27 25.55 19.30
N GLY A 36 -5.45 24.97 19.56
CA GLY A 36 -5.60 23.53 19.75
C GLY A 36 -5.40 22.71 18.48
N LEU A 37 -5.81 23.22 17.31
CA LEU A 37 -5.57 22.55 16.02
C LEU A 37 -4.12 22.66 15.52
N ALA A 38 -3.34 23.64 16.01
CA ALA A 38 -1.97 23.85 15.57
C ALA A 38 -0.93 22.93 16.24
N LEU A 39 -1.30 22.21 17.32
CA LEU A 39 -0.38 21.34 18.06
C LEU A 39 -0.42 19.85 17.65
N VAL A 40 -1.23 19.48 16.65
CA VAL A 40 -1.47 18.07 16.27
C VAL A 40 -0.56 17.50 15.15
N PRO A 41 0.34 18.21 14.44
CA PRO A 41 1.13 17.56 13.40
C PRO A 41 2.48 17.08 13.95
N ALA A 42 2.51 16.15 14.91
CA ALA A 42 3.81 15.55 15.31
C ALA A 42 3.76 14.13 15.92
N ILE A 43 2.61 13.63 16.38
CA ILE A 43 2.55 12.33 17.08
C ILE A 43 2.33 11.14 16.10
N GLY A 44 2.17 11.39 14.80
CA GLY A 44 1.54 10.42 13.90
C GLY A 44 2.37 9.70 12.84
N GLN A 45 3.64 10.04 12.59
CA GLN A 45 4.40 9.38 11.52
C GLN A 45 5.80 8.94 11.95
N GLN A 46 5.83 7.88 12.75
CA GLN A 46 7.04 7.09 12.91
C GLN A 46 7.28 6.36 11.58
N LYS A 47 8.12 6.95 10.72
CA LYS A 47 8.59 6.31 9.49
C LYS A 47 9.28 5.01 9.88
N LYS A 48 8.68 3.86 9.54
CA LYS A 48 9.33 2.56 9.72
C LYS A 48 10.70 2.62 9.03
N ALA A 49 11.78 2.34 9.76
CA ALA A 49 13.11 2.29 9.17
C ALA A 49 13.09 1.25 8.04
N ALA A 50 13.48 1.69 6.83
CA ALA A 50 13.44 0.85 5.65
C ALA A 50 14.55 -0.19 5.76
N LYS A 51 14.20 -1.48 5.85
CA LYS A 51 15.21 -2.53 5.88
C LYS A 51 15.81 -2.70 4.49
N SER A 52 17.14 -2.62 4.40
CA SER A 52 17.88 -2.76 3.15
C SER A 52 18.73 -4.03 3.16
N TYR A 53 18.83 -4.70 2.02
CA TYR A 53 19.61 -5.91 1.80
C TYR A 53 20.42 -5.79 0.52
N VAL A 54 21.64 -6.32 0.51
CA VAL A 54 22.45 -6.51 -0.69
C VAL A 54 22.67 -8.00 -0.89
N LEU A 55 22.09 -8.55 -1.94
CA LEU A 55 22.30 -9.93 -2.37
C LEU A 55 23.49 -9.97 -3.32
N LYS A 56 24.55 -10.69 -2.94
CA LYS A 56 25.74 -10.90 -3.78
C LYS A 56 25.84 -12.36 -4.17
N ALA A 57 26.16 -12.61 -5.43
CA ALA A 57 26.43 -13.93 -5.97
C ALA A 57 27.41 -13.83 -7.15
N ALA A 58 27.95 -14.97 -7.60
CA ALA A 58 28.85 -15.01 -8.74
C ALA A 58 28.18 -14.49 -10.02
N ARG A 59 26.88 -14.78 -10.21
CA ARG A 59 26.16 -14.45 -11.44
C ARG A 59 24.67 -14.19 -11.21
N MET A 60 24.05 -13.48 -12.14
CA MET A 60 22.61 -13.16 -12.13
C MET A 60 22.01 -13.32 -13.52
N PHE A 61 20.81 -13.88 -13.58
CA PHE A 61 19.94 -13.86 -14.75
C PHE A 61 18.88 -12.77 -14.56
N ASP A 62 18.76 -11.83 -15.51
CA ASP A 62 17.83 -10.69 -15.40
C ASP A 62 16.50 -10.91 -16.15
N GLY A 63 16.35 -12.01 -16.87
CA GLY A 63 15.17 -12.32 -17.68
C GLY A 63 15.01 -11.48 -18.95
N ARG A 64 15.94 -10.57 -19.24
CA ARG A 64 15.90 -9.68 -20.41
C ARG A 64 16.81 -10.15 -21.53
N SER A 65 17.99 -10.66 -21.18
CA SER A 65 18.96 -11.20 -22.14
C SER A 65 19.16 -12.69 -21.94
N SER A 66 19.72 -13.37 -22.94
CA SER A 66 20.14 -14.78 -22.83
C SER A 66 21.46 -14.96 -22.08
N SER A 67 22.08 -13.86 -21.61
CA SER A 67 23.41 -13.85 -21.01
C SER A 67 23.32 -13.67 -19.49
N LEU A 68 24.25 -14.26 -18.75
CA LEU A 68 24.39 -14.03 -17.31
C LEU A 68 25.21 -12.77 -17.05
N VAL A 69 24.80 -11.99 -16.04
CA VAL A 69 25.51 -10.82 -15.55
C VAL A 69 26.44 -11.22 -14.41
N ALA A 70 27.69 -10.78 -14.46
CA ALA A 70 28.68 -11.01 -13.40
C ALA A 70 29.42 -9.69 -13.05
N PRO A 71 29.58 -9.37 -11.76
CA PRO A 71 29.04 -10.07 -10.59
C PRO A 71 27.52 -9.89 -10.45
N GLY A 72 26.85 -10.88 -9.87
CA GLY A 72 25.42 -10.80 -9.54
C GLY A 72 25.21 -9.99 -8.27
N VAL A 73 24.64 -8.79 -8.40
CA VAL A 73 24.35 -7.91 -7.26
C VAL A 73 22.91 -7.40 -7.37
N VAL A 74 22.12 -7.55 -6.32
CA VAL A 74 20.75 -7.03 -6.23
C VAL A 74 20.56 -6.33 -4.89
N ILE A 75 20.06 -5.09 -4.93
CA ILE A 75 19.79 -4.28 -3.75
C ILE A 75 18.29 -4.24 -3.54
N VAL A 76 17.84 -4.62 -2.35
CA VAL A 76 16.44 -4.64 -1.96
C VAL A 76 16.23 -3.69 -0.78
N THR A 77 15.35 -2.70 -0.93
CA THR A 77 14.96 -1.78 0.15
C THR A 77 13.46 -1.84 0.34
N ASP A 78 13.02 -2.11 1.57
CA ASP A 78 11.59 -2.21 1.94
C ASP A 78 10.79 -3.16 1.01
N GLY A 79 11.38 -4.32 0.70
CA GLY A 79 10.77 -5.34 -0.16
C GLY A 79 10.74 -5.02 -1.65
N LYS A 80 11.39 -3.93 -2.10
CA LYS A 80 11.47 -3.54 -3.51
C LYS A 80 12.92 -3.57 -4.00
N ILE A 81 13.12 -3.93 -5.26
CA ILE A 81 14.44 -3.85 -5.90
C ILE A 81 14.77 -2.37 -6.10
N ALA A 82 15.78 -1.88 -5.38
CA ALA A 82 16.28 -0.51 -5.45
C ALA A 82 17.37 -0.35 -6.52
N GLY A 83 18.08 -1.44 -6.84
CA GLY A 83 19.14 -1.43 -7.85
C GLY A 83 19.68 -2.82 -8.15
N VAL A 84 20.37 -2.94 -9.29
CA VAL A 84 20.98 -4.18 -9.76
C VAL A 84 22.35 -3.90 -10.38
N GLY A 85 23.27 -4.86 -10.27
CA GLY A 85 24.62 -4.79 -10.83
C GLY A 85 25.64 -4.06 -9.94
N ALA A 86 26.91 -4.15 -10.33
CA ALA A 86 28.05 -3.68 -9.54
C ALA A 86 28.09 -2.15 -9.30
N GLY A 87 27.38 -1.36 -10.13
CA GLY A 87 27.32 0.10 -10.00
C GLY A 87 26.13 0.62 -9.21
N ALA A 88 25.31 -0.25 -8.62
CA ALA A 88 24.13 0.15 -7.87
C ALA A 88 24.52 0.79 -6.52
N SER A 89 23.87 1.89 -6.16
CA SER A 89 24.14 2.61 -4.91
C SER A 89 23.67 1.78 -3.72
N VAL A 90 24.62 1.35 -2.88
CA VAL A 90 24.36 0.55 -1.68
C VAL A 90 24.06 1.48 -0.49
N PRO A 91 22.89 1.33 0.17
CA PRO A 91 22.61 2.03 1.43
C PRO A 91 23.62 1.64 2.53
N GLU A 92 24.03 2.59 3.36
CA GLU A 92 25.04 2.37 4.42
C GLU A 92 24.60 1.34 5.48
N ASP A 93 23.29 1.19 5.69
CA ASP A 93 22.67 0.31 6.67
C ASP A 93 22.20 -1.04 6.09
N ALA A 94 22.59 -1.34 4.84
CA ALA A 94 22.15 -2.55 4.17
C ALA A 94 22.85 -3.82 4.68
N GLU A 95 22.07 -4.85 4.98
CA GLU A 95 22.56 -6.18 5.35
C GLU A 95 23.07 -6.91 4.09
N VAL A 96 24.36 -7.28 4.07
CA VAL A 96 24.96 -7.99 2.93
C VAL A 96 24.79 -9.50 3.10
N ILE A 97 24.17 -10.13 2.11
CA ILE A 97 24.00 -11.58 2.01
C ILE A 97 24.85 -12.06 0.84
N ASP A 98 25.95 -12.75 1.14
CA ASP A 98 26.85 -13.34 0.14
C ASP A 98 26.51 -14.82 -0.08
N LEU A 99 26.14 -15.16 -1.31
CA LEU A 99 25.72 -16.48 -1.74
C LEU A 99 26.83 -17.24 -2.49
N GLY A 100 28.04 -16.67 -2.59
CA GLY A 100 29.19 -17.31 -3.24
C GLY A 100 28.94 -17.60 -4.72
N ASP A 101 29.13 -18.86 -5.15
CA ASP A 101 29.04 -19.29 -6.56
C ASP A 101 27.59 -19.46 -7.08
N ALA A 102 26.59 -19.04 -6.32
CA ALA A 102 25.19 -19.12 -6.71
C ALA A 102 24.85 -18.27 -7.95
N THR A 103 23.72 -18.60 -8.56
CA THR A 103 23.09 -17.76 -9.59
C THR A 103 21.83 -17.13 -9.01
N LEU A 104 21.73 -15.79 -9.07
CA LEU A 104 20.50 -15.07 -8.75
C LEU A 104 19.53 -15.15 -9.93
N LEU A 105 18.28 -15.50 -9.66
CA LEU A 105 17.19 -15.52 -10.63
C LEU A 105 15.99 -14.74 -10.09
N PRO A 106 15.11 -14.22 -10.97
CA PRO A 106 13.77 -13.80 -10.56
C PRO A 106 13.02 -14.97 -9.93
N GLY A 107 12.18 -14.69 -8.94
CA GLY A 107 11.31 -15.70 -8.36
C GLY A 107 10.43 -16.36 -9.42
N PHE A 108 10.30 -17.69 -9.37
CA PHE A 108 9.44 -18.40 -10.30
C PHE A 108 7.97 -18.09 -10.03
N ILE A 109 7.20 -18.01 -11.12
CA ILE A 109 5.75 -17.80 -11.08
C ILE A 109 5.11 -19.09 -11.57
N ASP A 110 4.25 -19.66 -10.74
CA ASP A 110 3.38 -20.77 -11.12
C ASP A 110 2.00 -20.22 -11.48
N ALA A 111 1.61 -20.38 -12.75
CA ALA A 111 0.35 -19.88 -13.27
C ALA A 111 -0.83 -20.83 -13.00
N HIS A 112 -0.55 -22.09 -12.63
CA HIS A 112 -1.60 -23.09 -12.44
C HIS A 112 -1.25 -24.01 -11.29
N THR A 113 -1.77 -23.69 -10.12
CA THR A 113 -1.65 -24.52 -8.92
C THR A 113 -3.00 -24.74 -8.27
N HIS A 114 -3.10 -25.81 -7.51
CA HIS A 114 -4.27 -26.16 -6.71
C HIS A 114 -3.86 -26.29 -5.24
N LEU A 115 -3.89 -25.18 -4.50
CA LEU A 115 -3.39 -25.11 -3.12
C LEU A 115 -4.16 -25.97 -2.12
N THR A 116 -5.45 -26.19 -2.36
CA THR A 116 -6.36 -26.89 -1.44
C THR A 116 -6.81 -28.26 -1.95
N MET A 117 -6.38 -28.68 -3.14
CA MET A 117 -6.74 -30.01 -3.64
C MET A 117 -5.94 -31.07 -2.92
N MET A 118 -6.61 -32.16 -2.54
CA MET A 118 -5.95 -33.35 -2.03
C MET A 118 -5.07 -33.95 -3.13
N TYR A 119 -3.80 -34.15 -2.80
CA TYR A 119 -2.90 -34.94 -3.62
C TYR A 119 -3.41 -36.39 -3.70
N SER A 120 -3.50 -36.93 -4.91
CA SER A 120 -3.69 -38.36 -5.15
C SER A 120 -2.52 -38.88 -5.96
N GLU A 121 -1.97 -40.04 -5.60
CA GLU A 121 -0.92 -40.70 -6.39
C GLU A 121 -1.38 -41.00 -7.82
N ASP A 122 -2.67 -41.29 -8.02
CA ASP A 122 -3.30 -41.51 -9.33
C ASP A 122 -4.49 -40.56 -9.51
N TYR A 123 -4.23 -39.42 -10.16
CA TYR A 123 -5.23 -38.41 -10.48
C TYR A 123 -6.37 -38.94 -11.34
N SER A 124 -6.07 -39.82 -12.30
CA SER A 124 -7.08 -40.36 -13.21
C SER A 124 -8.07 -41.26 -12.47
N LYS A 125 -7.56 -42.11 -11.57
CA LYS A 125 -8.41 -42.93 -10.72
C LYS A 125 -9.22 -42.08 -9.74
N ALA A 126 -8.58 -41.12 -9.05
CA ALA A 126 -9.27 -40.24 -8.12
C ALA A 126 -10.39 -39.43 -8.79
N ALA A 127 -10.15 -38.92 -10.00
CA ALA A 127 -11.16 -38.23 -10.80
C ALA A 127 -12.32 -39.16 -11.22
N LEU A 128 -12.02 -40.39 -11.64
CA LEU A 128 -13.04 -41.39 -11.99
C LEU A 128 -13.90 -41.77 -10.78
N ASP A 129 -13.29 -41.99 -9.63
CA ASP A 129 -13.98 -42.34 -8.40
C ASP A 129 -14.86 -41.17 -7.91
N ALA A 130 -14.37 -39.93 -8.02
CA ALA A 130 -15.16 -38.72 -7.74
C ALA A 130 -16.38 -38.59 -8.68
N LEU A 131 -16.23 -38.90 -9.97
CA LEU A 131 -17.35 -38.90 -10.93
C LEU A 131 -18.37 -40.01 -10.66
N ARG A 132 -17.93 -41.14 -10.10
CA ARG A 132 -18.79 -42.28 -9.75
C ARG A 132 -19.50 -42.08 -8.41
N LYS A 133 -19.02 -41.18 -7.55
CA LYS A 133 -19.58 -40.94 -6.22
C LYS A 133 -20.91 -40.19 -6.33
N PRO A 134 -22.04 -40.77 -5.90
CA PRO A 134 -23.34 -40.12 -5.98
C PRO A 134 -23.45 -38.98 -4.95
N ILE A 135 -24.33 -38.00 -5.21
CA ILE A 135 -24.54 -36.81 -4.36
C ILE A 135 -24.68 -37.15 -2.84
N PRO A 136 -25.42 -38.20 -2.42
CA PRO A 136 -25.53 -38.53 -1.00
C PRO A 136 -24.21 -38.93 -0.34
N GLU A 137 -23.29 -39.56 -1.08
CA GLU A 137 -21.99 -39.97 -0.54
C GLU A 137 -21.01 -38.80 -0.49
N MET A 138 -21.10 -37.85 -1.43
CA MET A 138 -20.29 -36.64 -1.40
C MET A 138 -20.59 -35.73 -0.21
N ALA A 139 -21.82 -35.76 0.31
CA ALA A 139 -22.23 -34.91 1.44
C ALA A 139 -21.69 -35.38 2.80
N LEU A 140 -21.04 -36.56 2.85
CA LEU A 140 -20.51 -37.16 4.06
C LEU A 140 -19.00 -36.94 4.25
N ASP A 141 -18.31 -36.38 3.26
CA ASP A 141 -16.89 -36.02 3.30
C ASP A 141 -16.68 -34.58 3.77
#